data_AF-A0A2P5D532-F1
#
_entry.id   AF-A0A2P5D532-F1
#
_cell.length_a   1.000
_cell.length_b   1.000
_cell.length_c   1.000
_cell.angle_alpha   90.00
_cell.angle_beta   90.00
_cell.angle_gamma   90.00
#
_symmetry.space_group_name_H-M   'P 1'
#
loop_
_entity.id
_entity.type
_entity.pdbx_description
1 polymer ?
#
loop_
_entity_poly.entity_id
_entity_poly.type
_entity_poly.pdbx_seq_one_letter_code
_entity_poly.pdbx_strand_id
1 'polypeptide(L)'
;MEEGLSLGVELSSNIGLGRGKRRGLVVRAGKAALCLTKRNRSRKSLARTHGFRRRMRTTSGRAVLKRRRAKGRRILCTKSYPSSGKGS
;
A
#
# COMPACT_ATOMS: atom_id res chain seq x y z
N MET A 1 76.13 3.46 17.53
CA MET A 1 75.04 2.50 17.77
C MET A 1 73.78 3.23 17.40
N GLU A 2 73.44 3.09 16.12
CA GLU A 2 72.21 3.54 15.48
C GLU A 2 71.08 2.66 15.98
N GLU A 3 69.99 3.21 16.52
CA GLU A 3 68.72 2.49 16.58
C GLU A 3 67.59 3.50 16.33
N GLY A 4 67.13 3.54 15.08
CA GLY A 4 66.09 4.44 14.60
C GLY A 4 64.72 4.12 15.22
N LEU A 5 64.07 5.15 15.77
CA LEU A 5 62.69 5.07 16.23
C LEU A 5 61.74 5.27 15.04
N SER A 6 61.25 4.16 14.49
CA SER A 6 60.30 4.16 13.37
C SER A 6 58.97 4.82 13.73
N LEU A 7 58.49 5.72 12.88
CA LEU A 7 57.13 6.28 12.87
C LEU A 7 56.09 5.16 12.67
N GLY A 8 55.39 4.76 13.74
CA GLY A 8 54.26 3.83 13.66
C GLY A 8 52.92 4.55 13.47
N VAL A 9 52.45 4.65 12.23
CA VAL A 9 51.04 4.98 11.91
C VAL A 9 50.35 3.73 11.38
N GLU A 10 49.74 2.95 12.27
CA GLU A 10 48.89 1.80 11.92
C GLU A 10 47.43 2.26 11.87
N LEU A 11 46.97 2.68 10.69
CA LEU A 11 45.55 2.87 10.38
C LEU A 11 44.88 1.51 10.21
N SER A 12 44.62 0.84 11.33
CA SER A 12 43.82 -0.40 11.36
C SER A 12 42.37 -0.07 11.00
N SER A 13 42.10 -0.10 9.70
CA SER A 13 40.75 -0.03 9.13
C SER A 13 39.99 -1.30 9.53
N ASN A 14 39.36 -1.31 10.72
CA ASN A 14 38.42 -2.36 11.07
C ASN A 14 37.08 -2.13 10.36
N ILE A 15 37.08 -2.27 9.02
CA ILE A 15 35.84 -2.41 8.25
C ILE A 15 35.44 -3.88 8.38
N GLY A 16 34.95 -4.22 9.56
CA GLY A 16 34.23 -5.46 9.78
C GLY A 16 32.96 -5.44 8.94
N LEU A 17 33.01 -6.00 7.73
CA LEU A 17 31.84 -6.33 6.92
C LEU A 17 31.11 -7.52 7.57
N GLY A 18 30.59 -7.30 8.77
CA GLY A 18 29.59 -8.17 9.38
C GLY A 18 28.37 -8.18 8.47
N ARG A 19 28.10 -9.31 7.83
CA ARG A 19 26.90 -9.59 7.03
C ARG A 19 25.64 -9.68 7.91
N GLY A 20 25.46 -8.74 8.82
CA GLY A 20 24.21 -8.52 9.53
C GLY A 20 23.21 -7.92 8.55
N LYS A 21 22.07 -8.60 8.35
CA LYS A 21 20.91 -8.05 7.63
C LYS A 21 20.73 -6.60 8.07
N ARG A 22 20.99 -5.65 7.18
CA ARG A 22 20.84 -4.21 7.41
C ARG A 22 19.38 -3.96 7.80
N ARG A 23 19.06 -4.03 9.09
CA ARG A 23 17.81 -3.52 9.63
C ARG A 23 17.94 -2.00 9.53
N GLY A 24 17.64 -1.46 8.34
CA GLY A 24 17.60 -0.02 8.15
C GLY A 24 16.74 0.61 9.25
N LEU A 25 17.14 1.79 9.72
CA LEU A 25 16.38 2.53 10.71
C LEU A 25 14.95 2.74 10.17
N VAL A 26 13.97 2.02 10.71
CA VAL A 26 12.57 2.19 10.35
C VAL A 26 12.05 3.41 11.10
N VAL A 27 12.15 4.58 10.47
CA VAL A 27 11.50 5.79 10.99
C VAL A 27 9.99 5.61 10.85
N ARG A 28 9.32 5.21 11.93
CA ARG A 28 7.85 5.23 12.02
C ARG A 28 7.40 6.69 12.11
N ALA A 29 7.09 7.31 10.98
CA ALA A 29 6.38 8.57 10.99
C ALA A 29 5.02 8.38 11.70
N GLY A 30 4.82 9.05 12.83
CA GLY A 30 3.61 8.90 13.67
C GLY A 30 2.31 9.36 13.01
N LYS A 31 2.40 10.12 11.91
CA LYS A 31 1.26 10.63 11.13
C LYS A 31 1.30 10.04 9.72
N ALA A 32 0.14 9.53 9.27
CA ALA A 32 0.01 9.04 7.90
C ALA A 32 0.28 10.17 6.89
N ALA A 33 0.99 9.85 5.82
CA ALA A 33 1.27 10.78 4.74
C ALA A 33 -0.04 11.31 4.10
N LEU A 34 -0.03 12.58 3.66
CA LEU A 34 -1.20 13.28 3.14
C LEU A 34 -1.81 12.62 1.90
N CYS A 35 -0.99 12.03 1.03
CA CYS A 35 -1.42 11.38 -0.21
C CYS A 35 -2.09 10.02 -0.02
N LEU A 36 -2.17 9.48 1.22
CA LEU A 36 -2.79 8.20 1.53
C LEU A 36 -4.31 8.30 1.68
N THR A 37 -4.99 8.68 0.60
CA THR A 37 -6.46 8.83 0.56
C THR A 37 -7.18 7.49 0.53
N LYS A 38 -6.63 6.50 -0.19
CA LYS A 38 -7.15 5.13 -0.23
C LYS A 38 -6.51 4.29 0.87
N ARG A 39 -7.24 4.10 1.96
CA ARG A 39 -6.86 3.17 3.06
C ARG A 39 -7.45 1.78 2.87
N ASN A 40 -6.98 0.82 3.67
CA ASN A 40 -7.47 -0.56 3.71
C ASN A 40 -8.85 -0.64 4.39
N ARG A 41 -9.89 -0.19 3.69
CA ARG A 41 -11.29 -0.26 4.15
C ARG A 41 -11.90 -1.61 3.79
N SER A 42 -12.76 -2.13 4.68
CA SER A 42 -13.51 -3.36 4.44
C SER A 42 -14.28 -3.29 3.12
N ARG A 43 -14.18 -4.34 2.31
CA ARG A 43 -14.89 -4.45 1.02
C ARG A 43 -16.41 -4.38 1.20
N LYS A 44 -16.93 -4.90 2.33
CA LYS A 44 -18.35 -4.82 2.70
C LYS A 44 -18.83 -3.37 2.82
N SER A 45 -18.01 -2.49 3.42
CA SER A 45 -18.34 -1.06 3.54
C SER A 45 -18.38 -0.37 2.17
N LEU A 46 -17.37 -0.62 1.33
CA LEU A 46 -17.33 -0.06 -0.02
C LEU A 46 -18.52 -0.50 -0.89
N ALA A 47 -18.98 -1.73 -0.72
CA ALA A 47 -20.15 -2.24 -1.45
C ALA A 47 -21.48 -1.65 -0.97
N ARG A 48 -21.61 -1.28 0.30
CA ARG A 48 -22.77 -0.54 0.80
C ARG A 48 -22.85 0.86 0.18
N THR A 49 -21.71 1.51 -0.05
CA THR A 49 -21.66 2.86 -0.64
C THR A 49 -21.75 2.86 -2.17
N HIS A 50 -21.08 1.94 -2.86
CA HIS A 50 -20.91 1.99 -4.31
C HIS A 50 -21.36 0.73 -5.05
N GLY A 51 -21.88 -0.28 -4.34
CA GLY A 51 -22.24 -1.57 -4.92
C GLY A 51 -23.52 -1.54 -5.77
N PHE A 52 -23.79 -2.65 -6.43
CA PHE A 52 -24.90 -2.79 -7.38
C PHE A 52 -26.27 -2.53 -6.74
N ARG A 53 -26.54 -3.13 -5.58
CA ARG A 53 -27.80 -2.93 -4.83
C ARG A 53 -28.02 -1.45 -4.49
N ARG A 54 -26.96 -0.73 -4.11
CA ARG A 54 -27.02 0.71 -3.82
C ARG A 54 -27.40 1.52 -5.06
N ARG A 55 -26.88 1.15 -6.24
CA ARG A 55 -27.24 1.79 -7.52
C ARG A 55 -28.67 1.49 -7.95
N MET A 56 -29.19 0.29 -7.71
CA MET A 56 -30.56 -0.06 -8.07
C MET A 56 -31.62 0.67 -7.22
N ARG A 57 -31.28 1.02 -5.97
CA ARG A 57 -32.19 1.70 -5.03
C ARG A 57 -32.70 3.05 -5.54
N THR A 58 -31.86 3.86 -6.18
CA THR A 58 -32.21 5.24 -6.59
C THR A 58 -32.42 5.37 -8.10
N THR A 59 -33.23 6.35 -8.51
CA THR A 59 -33.46 6.70 -9.93
C THR A 59 -32.16 7.08 -10.63
N SER A 60 -31.37 7.97 -10.02
CA SER A 60 -30.05 8.40 -10.52
C SER A 60 -29.07 7.23 -10.65
N GLY A 61 -29.10 6.27 -9.73
CA GLY A 61 -28.25 5.09 -9.78
C GLY A 61 -28.61 4.16 -10.95
N ARG A 62 -29.90 3.99 -11.24
CA ARG A 62 -30.37 3.25 -12.44
C ARG A 62 -29.94 3.94 -13.73
N ALA A 63 -30.00 5.27 -13.81
CA ALA A 63 -29.51 6.03 -14.96
C ALA A 63 -28.00 5.83 -15.20
N VAL A 64 -27.19 5.80 -14.14
CA VAL A 64 -25.75 5.46 -14.24
C VAL A 64 -25.55 4.08 -14.86
N LEU A 65 -26.31 3.07 -14.43
CA LEU A 65 -26.20 1.72 -14.98
C LEU A 65 -26.60 1.67 -16.45
N LYS A 66 -27.66 2.40 -16.86
CA LYS A 66 -28.06 2.54 -18.27
C LYS A 66 -26.90 3.07 -19.12
N ARG A 67 -26.26 4.17 -18.69
CA ARG A 67 -25.09 4.74 -19.40
C ARG A 67 -23.92 3.76 -19.49
N ARG A 68 -23.67 2.99 -18.43
CA ARG A 68 -22.56 2.01 -18.42
C ARG A 68 -22.81 0.83 -19.33
N ARG A 69 -24.07 0.37 -19.44
CA ARG A 69 -24.48 -0.68 -20.39
C ARG A 69 -24.43 -0.18 -21.83
N ALA A 70 -24.92 1.03 -22.10
CA ALA A 70 -24.84 1.63 -23.44
C ALA A 70 -23.39 1.76 -23.94
N LYS A 71 -22.44 2.05 -23.03
CA LYS A 71 -21.00 2.04 -23.35
C LYS A 71 -20.42 0.61 -23.53
N GLY A 72 -21.15 -0.44 -23.17
CA GLY A 72 -20.66 -1.82 -23.23
C GLY A 72 -19.62 -2.16 -22.16
N ARG A 73 -19.65 -1.52 -20.99
CA ARG A 73 -18.66 -1.81 -19.93
C ARG A 73 -18.86 -3.21 -19.35
N ARG A 74 -17.86 -4.08 -19.51
CA ARG A 74 -17.82 -5.45 -18.95
C ARG A 74 -18.19 -5.50 -17.46
N ILE A 75 -17.66 -4.59 -16.66
CA ILE A 75 -17.97 -4.50 -15.22
C ILE A 75 -18.82 -3.26 -14.96
N LEU A 76 -20.06 -3.45 -14.52
CA LEU A 76 -20.98 -2.36 -14.22
C LEU A 76 -20.68 -1.67 -12.88
N CYS A 77 -20.46 -2.42 -11.81
CA CYS A 77 -20.08 -1.88 -10.51
C CYS A 77 -18.77 -2.51 -10.04
N THR A 78 -17.76 -1.69 -9.75
CA THR A 78 -16.42 -2.17 -9.36
C THR A 78 -16.31 -2.56 -7.89
N LYS A 79 -17.24 -2.12 -7.05
CA LYS A 79 -17.27 -2.38 -5.60
C LYS A 79 -18.48 -3.23 -5.24
N SER A 80 -18.66 -4.37 -5.89
CA SER A 80 -19.61 -5.40 -5.45
C SER A 80 -18.98 -6.30 -4.38
N TYR A 81 -19.81 -6.84 -3.48
CA TYR A 81 -19.38 -7.78 -2.45
C TYR A 81 -20.43 -8.89 -2.32
N PRO A 82 -20.06 -10.18 -2.40
CA PRO A 82 -20.98 -11.28 -2.19
C PRO A 82 -21.30 -11.42 -0.70
N SER A 83 -22.50 -11.88 -0.37
CA SER A 83 -22.91 -12.10 1.04
C SER A 83 -22.30 -13.36 1.65
N SER A 84 -21.82 -14.29 0.82
CA SER A 84 -21.28 -15.59 1.21
C SER A 84 -20.26 -16.08 0.18
N GLY A 85 -19.47 -17.08 0.56
CA GLY A 85 -18.52 -17.76 -0.31
C GLY A 85 -17.16 -17.06 -0.43
N LYS A 86 -16.39 -17.44 -1.45
CA LYS A 86 -15.02 -16.93 -1.61
C LYS A 86 -15.03 -15.42 -1.86
N GLY A 87 -14.47 -14.67 -0.91
CA GLY A 87 -14.44 -13.22 -0.96
C GLY A 87 -15.56 -12.53 -0.18
N SER A 88 -16.39 -13.24 0.60
CA SER A 88 -17.16 -12.66 1.71
C SER A 88 -16.35 -12.54 3.00
#